data_AF-A0A255UJ98-F1
#
_entry.id   AF-A0A255UJ98-F1
#
_cell.length_a   1.000
_cell.length_b   1.000
_cell.length_c   1.000
_cell.angle_alpha   90.00
_cell.angle_beta   90.00
_cell.angle_gamma   90.00
#
_symmetry.space_group_name_H-M   'P 1'
#
loop_
_entity.id
_entity.type
_entity.pdbx_description
1 polymer ?
#
loop_
_entity_poly.entity_id
_entity_poly.type
_entity_poly.pdbx_seq_one_letter_code
_entity_poly.pdbx_strand_id
1 'polypeptide(L)'
;MWGQPDIVNDEAIVFLNKDYRGFRFNKIIIGFENKSDDHHFNQARFFIARHARHHAVVQRDSIARVMAHKYGYGISTDYEENGNKFYKGGASPESIGFLFTIYTQRREGRWMTELRFGAFHKIKK
;
A
#
# COMPACT_ATOMS: atom_id res chain seq x y z
N MET A 1 4.77 10.12 12.92
CA MET A 1 5.81 9.16 12.47
C MET A 1 5.84 7.97 13.41
N TRP A 2 6.16 6.76 12.92
CA TRP A 2 6.07 5.49 13.68
C TRP A 2 7.27 5.18 14.61
N GLY A 3 8.13 6.17 14.86
CA GLY A 3 9.35 6.03 15.67
C GLY A 3 10.47 5.32 14.91
N GLN A 4 11.31 4.61 15.66
CA GLN A 4 12.42 3.81 15.12
C GLN A 4 11.89 2.63 14.30
N PRO A 5 12.49 2.34 13.13
CA PRO A 5 12.13 1.18 12.32
C PRO A 5 12.61 -0.13 12.94
N ASP A 6 11.88 -1.21 12.63
CA ASP A 6 12.19 -2.56 13.08
C ASP A 6 13.28 -3.22 12.21
N ILE A 7 13.33 -2.88 10.91
CA ILE A 7 14.35 -3.36 9.97
C ILE A 7 14.74 -2.20 9.04
N VAL A 8 16.04 -2.06 8.77
CA VAL A 8 16.60 -1.10 7.80
C VAL A 8 17.63 -1.82 6.94
N ASN A 9 17.51 -1.70 5.62
CA ASN A 9 18.53 -2.08 4.65
C ASN A 9 18.47 -1.16 3.43
N ASP A 10 19.34 -1.41 2.45
CA ASP A 10 19.51 -0.56 1.25
C ASP A 10 18.29 -0.55 0.31
N GLU A 11 17.34 -1.47 0.51
CA GLU A 11 16.14 -1.60 -0.33
C GLU A 11 14.88 -1.10 0.37
N ALA A 12 14.84 -1.17 1.71
CA ALA A 12 13.64 -0.87 2.47
C ALA A 12 13.87 -0.53 3.95
N ILE A 13 12.93 0.24 4.47
CA ILE A 13 12.67 0.43 5.90
C ILE A 13 11.36 -0.27 6.24
N VAL A 14 11.36 -1.08 7.31
CA VAL A 14 10.18 -1.85 7.76
C VAL A 14 9.75 -1.42 9.15
N PHE A 15 8.44 -1.26 9.33
CA PHE A 15 7.79 -1.09 10.62
C PHE A 15 6.78 -2.21 10.87
N LEU A 16 6.70 -2.71 12.09
CA LEU A 16 5.80 -3.77 12.51
C LEU A 16 4.72 -3.24 13.47
N ASN A 17 3.51 -3.78 13.31
CA ASN A 17 2.38 -3.56 14.22
C ASN A 17 2.08 -2.08 14.52
N LYS A 18 2.00 -1.26 13.48
CA LYS A 18 1.78 0.18 13.59
C LYS A 18 0.37 0.61 13.17
N ASP A 19 -0.13 1.65 13.81
CA ASP A 19 -1.41 2.25 13.47
C ASP A 19 -1.25 3.33 12.39
N TYR A 20 -2.12 3.29 11.38
CA TYR A 20 -2.20 4.30 10.34
C TYR A 20 -3.63 4.47 9.89
N ARG A 21 -4.10 5.72 9.85
CA ARG A 21 -5.43 6.10 9.37
C ARG A 21 -6.59 5.30 9.98
N GLY A 22 -6.45 4.88 11.24
CA GLY A 22 -7.47 4.12 11.97
C GLY A 22 -7.39 2.60 11.81
N PHE A 23 -6.32 2.08 11.21
CA PHE A 23 -6.08 0.65 11.06
C PHE A 23 -4.71 0.25 11.62
N ARG A 24 -4.66 -0.90 12.30
CA ARG A 24 -3.40 -1.51 12.72
C ARG A 24 -2.86 -2.40 11.60
N PHE A 25 -1.72 -2.00 11.04
CA PHE A 25 -1.00 -2.75 10.02
C PHE A 25 0.03 -3.65 10.66
N ASN A 26 0.02 -4.94 10.27
CA ASN A 26 1.00 -5.91 10.75
C ASN A 26 2.41 -5.56 10.28
N LYS A 27 2.52 -5.05 9.05
CA LYS A 27 3.79 -4.68 8.42
C LYS A 27 3.58 -3.45 7.54
N ILE A 28 4.51 -2.51 7.61
CA ILE A 28 4.62 -1.37 6.71
C ILE A 28 6.03 -1.42 6.11
N ILE A 29 6.14 -1.35 4.80
CA ILE A 29 7.41 -1.37 4.07
C ILE A 29 7.51 -0.07 3.29
N ILE A 30 8.55 0.71 3.56
CA ILE A 30 8.96 1.87 2.77
C ILE A 30 10.08 1.36 1.87
N GLY A 31 9.79 1.21 0.57
CA GLY A 31 10.72 0.68 -0.41
C GLY A 31 11.39 1.79 -1.23
N PHE A 32 12.66 1.59 -1.55
CA PHE A 32 13.47 2.50 -2.36
C PHE A 32 13.77 1.87 -3.73
N GLU A 33 13.88 2.71 -4.77
CA GLU A 33 14.40 2.31 -6.07
C GLU A 33 15.90 2.64 -6.11
N ASN A 34 16.71 1.62 -6.38
CA ASN A 34 18.16 1.75 -6.49
C ASN A 34 18.55 1.91 -7.97
N LYS A 35 18.96 3.11 -8.36
CA LYS A 35 19.55 3.39 -9.67
C LYS A 35 20.80 4.25 -9.46
N SER A 36 21.97 3.59 -9.40
CA SER A 36 23.33 4.15 -9.25
C SER A 36 23.47 5.29 -8.22
N ASP A 37 24.13 5.05 -7.07
CA ASP A 37 24.45 6.01 -6.01
C ASP A 37 23.31 6.90 -5.46
N ASP A 38 22.08 6.75 -5.95
CA ASP A 38 20.92 7.57 -5.61
C ASP A 38 19.74 6.66 -5.22
N HIS A 39 19.33 6.77 -3.96
CA HIS A 39 18.21 6.02 -3.38
C HIS A 39 16.97 6.91 -3.36
N HIS A 40 15.97 6.58 -4.17
CA HIS A 40 14.70 7.32 -4.15
C HIS A 40 13.59 6.51 -3.51
N PHE A 41 12.73 7.21 -2.76
CA PHE A 41 11.47 6.63 -2.34
C PHE A 41 10.67 6.17 -3.56
N ASN A 42 10.33 4.88 -3.59
CA ASN A 42 9.56 4.28 -4.66
C ASN A 42 8.14 3.98 -4.23
N GLN A 43 7.96 3.40 -3.05
CA GLN A 43 6.64 2.93 -2.63
C GLN A 43 6.53 2.79 -1.12
N ALA A 44 5.30 2.89 -0.63
CA ALA A 44 4.95 2.52 0.74
C ALA A 44 3.86 1.45 0.71
N ARG A 45 4.12 0.29 1.31
CA ARG A 45 3.25 -0.89 1.27
C ARG A 45 2.81 -1.25 2.68
N PHE A 46 1.51 -1.29 2.90
CA PHE A 46 0.89 -1.48 4.20
C PHE A 46 0.08 -2.76 4.19
N PHE A 47 0.35 -3.67 5.11
CA PHE A 47 -0.21 -5.03 5.11
C PHE A 47 -1.03 -5.32 6.35
N ILE A 48 -2.21 -5.91 6.15
CA ILE A 48 -3.03 -6.49 7.20
C ILE A 48 -3.29 -7.96 6.87
N ALA A 49 -2.81 -8.86 7.74
CA ALA A 49 -3.01 -10.29 7.61
C ALA A 49 -4.38 -10.72 8.15
N ARG A 50 -5.01 -11.64 7.43
CA ARG A 50 -6.31 -12.24 7.73
C ARG A 50 -6.27 -13.74 7.46
N HIS A 51 -7.04 -14.49 8.23
CA HIS A 51 -7.10 -15.95 8.13
C HIS A 51 -7.93 -16.42 6.93
N ALA A 52 -8.91 -15.63 6.49
CA ALA A 52 -9.79 -15.97 5.38
C ALA A 52 -9.94 -14.82 4.38
N ARG A 53 -10.19 -15.17 3.11
CA ARG A 53 -10.34 -14.22 1.99
C ARG A 53 -11.41 -13.17 2.27
N HIS A 54 -12.58 -13.60 2.75
CA HIS A 54 -13.71 -12.70 2.97
C HIS A 54 -13.39 -11.62 4.01
N HIS A 55 -12.62 -11.93 5.05
CA HIS A 55 -12.16 -10.92 6.02
C HIS A 55 -11.18 -9.92 5.39
N ALA A 56 -10.27 -10.36 4.52
CA ALA A 56 -9.37 -9.45 3.80
C ALA A 56 -10.13 -8.53 2.83
N VAL A 57 -11.19 -9.06 2.20
CA VAL A 57 -12.10 -8.31 1.31
C VAL A 57 -12.86 -7.23 2.08
N VAL A 58 -13.48 -7.58 3.22
CA VAL A 58 -14.17 -6.60 4.08
C VAL A 58 -13.20 -5.52 4.56
N GLN A 59 -11.97 -5.91 4.93
CA GLN A 59 -10.94 -4.98 5.36
C GLN A 59 -10.50 -4.02 4.23
N ARG A 60 -10.32 -4.52 3.01
CA ARG A 60 -10.01 -3.71 1.81
C ARG A 60 -11.08 -2.65 1.60
N ASP A 61 -12.34 -3.05 1.61
CA ASP A 61 -13.48 -2.15 1.36
C ASP A 61 -13.61 -1.10 2.48
N SER A 62 -13.30 -1.47 3.73
CA SER A 62 -13.25 -0.52 4.84
C SER A 62 -12.13 0.51 4.69
N ILE A 63 -10.93 0.11 4.26
CA ILE A 63 -9.82 1.06 4.01
C ILE A 63 -10.22 2.01 2.88
N ALA A 64 -10.76 1.49 1.77
CA ALA A 64 -11.21 2.33 0.66
C ALA A 64 -12.25 3.37 1.09
N ARG A 65 -13.24 2.96 1.90
CA ARG A 65 -14.24 3.88 2.47
C ARG A 65 -13.59 4.98 3.31
N VAL A 66 -12.66 4.64 4.20
CA VAL A 66 -11.95 5.63 5.02
C VAL A 66 -11.13 6.57 4.16
N MET A 67 -10.42 6.06 3.14
CA MET A 67 -9.65 6.86 2.21
C MET A 67 -10.53 7.85 1.42
N ALA A 68 -11.70 7.41 0.95
CA ALA A 68 -12.64 8.28 0.24
C ALA A 68 -13.27 9.34 1.15
N HIS A 69 -13.91 8.92 2.25
CA HIS A 69 -14.77 9.83 3.03
C HIS A 69 -14.01 10.66 4.06
N LYS A 70 -13.00 10.08 4.72
CA LYS A 70 -12.25 10.79 5.78
C LYS A 70 -11.11 11.62 5.21
N TYR A 71 -10.48 11.15 4.14
CA TYR A 71 -9.30 11.82 3.55
C TYR A 71 -9.58 12.46 2.19
N GLY A 72 -10.81 12.37 1.66
CA GLY A 72 -11.24 13.09 0.47
C GLY A 72 -10.61 12.61 -0.84
N TYR A 73 -10.03 11.41 -0.89
CA TYR A 73 -9.45 10.92 -2.14
C TYR A 73 -10.56 10.48 -3.11
N GLY A 74 -10.47 10.93 -4.36
CA GLY A 74 -11.18 10.29 -5.47
C GLY A 74 -10.71 8.85 -5.62
N ILE A 75 -11.63 7.90 -5.54
CA ILE A 75 -11.36 6.46 -5.66
C ILE A 75 -12.22 5.88 -6.78
N SER A 76 -11.60 5.05 -7.62
CA SER A 76 -12.28 4.22 -8.60
C SER A 76 -12.09 2.74 -8.26
N THR A 77 -13.04 1.94 -8.71
CA THR A 77 -13.00 0.48 -8.58
C THR A 77 -12.54 -0.12 -9.89
N ASP A 78 -11.75 -1.19 -9.81
CA ASP A 78 -11.25 -1.93 -10.96
C ASP A 78 -11.12 -3.42 -10.60
N TYR A 79 -10.81 -4.28 -11.57
CA TYR A 79 -10.76 -5.73 -11.40
C TYR A 79 -9.51 -6.32 -12.06
N GLU A 80 -8.82 -7.22 -11.35
CA GLU A 80 -7.80 -8.07 -11.95
C GLU A 80 -8.44 -9.04 -12.97
N GLU A 81 -7.63 -9.62 -13.86
CA GLU A 81 -8.10 -10.60 -14.87
C GLU A 81 -8.82 -11.81 -14.26
N ASN A 82 -8.45 -12.19 -13.04
CA ASN A 82 -9.09 -13.27 -12.28
C ASN A 82 -10.41 -12.85 -11.59
N GLY A 83 -10.91 -11.64 -11.85
CA GLY A 83 -12.11 -11.07 -11.26
C GLY A 83 -11.93 -10.48 -9.86
N ASN A 84 -10.71 -10.40 -9.32
CA ASN A 84 -10.48 -9.80 -8.01
C ASN A 84 -10.64 -8.28 -8.07
N LYS A 85 -11.62 -7.77 -7.32
CA LYS A 85 -11.81 -6.33 -7.13
C LYS A 85 -10.59 -5.67 -6.46
N PHE A 86 -10.19 -4.50 -6.93
CA PHE A 86 -9.28 -3.60 -6.22
C PHE A 86 -9.72 -2.14 -6.38
N TYR A 87 -9.12 -1.27 -5.57
CA TYR A 87 -9.35 0.17 -5.62
C TYR A 87 -8.08 0.89 -6.05
N LYS A 88 -8.25 2.00 -6.76
CA LYS A 88 -7.18 2.93 -7.12
C LYS A 88 -7.64 4.36 -6.87
N GLY A 89 -6.78 5.23 -6.37
CA GLY A 89 -7.18 6.57 -6.00
C GLY A 89 -6.04 7.56 -5.75
N GLY A 90 -6.42 8.83 -5.66
CA GLY A 90 -5.51 9.97 -5.52
C GLY A 90 -4.67 10.25 -6.77
N ALA A 91 -4.02 11.41 -6.80
CA ALA A 91 -3.15 11.84 -7.90
C ALA A 91 -1.69 11.45 -7.63
N SER A 92 -1.07 10.76 -8.58
CA SER A 92 0.36 10.45 -8.52
C SER A 92 1.19 11.75 -8.56
N PRO A 93 2.28 11.86 -7.75
CA PRO A 93 3.20 12.98 -7.85
C PRO A 93 3.91 13.08 -9.22
N GLU A 94 3.91 11.98 -9.99
CA GLU A 94 4.44 11.93 -11.36
C GLU A 94 3.46 12.46 -12.41
N SER A 95 2.31 13.00 -12.00
CA SER A 95 1.22 13.47 -12.86
C SER A 95 0.57 12.39 -13.75
N ILE A 96 1.06 11.14 -13.69
CA ILE A 96 0.55 9.99 -14.43
C ILE A 96 0.15 8.90 -13.44
N GLY A 97 -1.08 8.38 -13.60
CA GLY A 97 -1.60 7.28 -12.80
C GLY A 97 -2.14 7.70 -11.42
N PHE A 98 -2.22 6.73 -10.51
CA PHE A 98 -2.88 6.87 -9.22
C PHE A 98 -1.86 6.91 -8.08
N LEU A 99 -2.19 7.67 -7.03
CA LEU A 99 -1.37 7.75 -5.82
C LEU A 99 -1.26 6.41 -5.10
N PHE A 100 -2.37 5.67 -5.01
CA PHE A 100 -2.43 4.41 -4.28
C PHE A 100 -3.37 3.38 -4.90
N THR A 101 -3.14 2.12 -4.56
CA THR A 101 -4.05 0.99 -4.77
C THR A 101 -4.37 0.26 -3.46
N ILE A 102 -5.54 -0.39 -3.42
CA ILE A 102 -5.97 -1.21 -2.28
C ILE A 102 -6.52 -2.54 -2.80
N TYR A 103 -5.86 -3.64 -2.47
CA TYR A 103 -6.17 -4.95 -3.01
C TYR A 103 -5.99 -6.08 -1.99
N THR A 104 -6.38 -7.28 -2.37
CA THR A 104 -6.22 -8.49 -1.55
C THR A 104 -5.42 -9.53 -2.30
N GLN A 105 -4.49 -10.20 -1.62
CA GLN A 105 -3.66 -11.25 -2.22
C GLN A 105 -3.32 -12.32 -1.18
N ARG A 106 -2.87 -13.49 -1.63
CA ARG A 106 -2.33 -14.53 -0.75
C ARG A 106 -0.81 -14.40 -0.68
N ARG A 107 -0.25 -14.32 0.54
CA ARG A 107 1.20 -14.33 0.79
C ARG A 107 1.49 -15.16 2.02
N GLU A 108 2.55 -15.96 1.97
CA GLU A 108 3.01 -16.77 3.11
C GLU A 108 1.87 -17.58 3.76
N GLY A 109 1.01 -18.17 2.91
CA GLY A 109 -0.14 -18.96 3.36
C GLY A 109 -1.35 -18.16 3.88
N ARG A 110 -1.23 -16.85 4.11
CA ARG A 110 -2.30 -15.99 4.66
C ARG A 110 -2.92 -15.07 3.61
N TRP A 111 -4.15 -14.65 3.86
CA TRP A 111 -4.78 -13.59 3.07
C TRP A 111 -4.33 -12.23 3.59
N MET A 112 -3.93 -11.35 2.70
CA MET A 112 -3.43 -10.02 3.01
C MET A 112 -4.31 -8.99 2.35
N THR A 113 -4.71 -7.97 3.10
CA THR A 113 -5.12 -6.67 2.53
C THR A 113 -3.88 -5.81 2.39
N GLU A 114 -3.64 -5.28 1.20
CA GLU A 114 -2.54 -4.36 0.94
C GLU A 114 -3.09 -2.98 0.55
N LEU A 115 -2.62 -1.94 1.23
CA LEU A 115 -2.67 -0.55 0.76
C LEU A 115 -1.26 -0.20 0.27
N ARG A 116 -1.15 0.14 -1.01
CA ARG A 116 0.13 0.49 -1.64
C ARG A 116 0.07 1.91 -2.16
N PHE A 117 1.01 2.75 -1.75
CA PHE A 117 1.31 4.02 -2.40
C PHE A 117 2.43 3.77 -3.41
N GLY A 118 2.25 4.23 -4.65
CA GLY A 118 3.18 3.97 -5.76
C GLY A 118 2.92 2.62 -6.47
N ALA A 119 3.91 2.04 -7.17
CA ALA A 119 5.29 2.51 -7.30
C ALA A 119 5.41 3.85 -8.04
N PHE A 120 6.34 4.67 -7.55
CA PHE A 120 6.81 5.90 -8.16
C PHE A 120 8.19 5.64 -8.74
N HIS A 121 8.34 5.82 -10.04
CA HIS A 121 9.61 5.63 -10.73
C HIS A 121 10.28 6.99 -10.93
N LYS A 122 11.60 7.05 -10.71
CA LYS A 122 12.36 8.26 -11.03
C LYS A 122 12.16 8.59 -12.51
N ILE A 123 11.42 9.68 -12.79
CA ILE A 123 11.35 10.25 -14.12
C ILE A 123 12.74 10.87 -14.38
N LYS A 124 13.48 10.34 -15.36
CA LYS A 124 14.67 11.01 -15.85
C LYS A 124 14.21 12.31 -16.50
N LYS A 125 14.62 13.46 -15.92
CA LYS A 125 14.51 14.75 -16.58
C LYS A 125 15.53 14.85 -17.70
#